data_AF-A0A958H1Y3-F1
#
_entry.id   AF-A0A958H1Y3-F1
#
_cell.length_a   1.000
_cell.length_b   1.000
_cell.length_c   1.000
_cell.angle_alpha   90.00
_cell.angle_beta   90.00
_cell.angle_gamma   90.00
#
_symmetry.space_group_name_H-M   'P 1'
#
loop_
_entity.id
_entity.type
_entity.pdbx_description
1 polymer ?
#
loop_
_entity_poly.entity_id
_entity_poly.type
_entity_poly.pdbx_seq_one_letter_code
_entity_poly.pdbx_strand_id
1 'polypeptide(L)'
;MTILTAHSLGKYFGAQDIFSDLDFAISRGDRVALVGPNGTGKTTLIRILAGLEPPTTGQLHQAKNLKVGYLEQHASLASTTGTLWSLALSAFTGLRRQEAELQALEVELAHTPDEPAHSTLLEKYGEAQAQFELAGGYTYEQTTRQVLTGLGFETEAYHKPLTEFSGGEQSRAQLARLLLEQSDLLLLDEPTNHLDLASVEWLESYLQNWPGSVLVVAHDRYFLDKVATKVFELSFGSIETYNGNFTHYTQQRADRLERRQKEYEAQQAFIAKEQEFIRRNLAGQRTREAQGRRKRLERLEKLDRPVEQKQINLNLQAPLRSGDL
;
A
#
# COMPACT_ATOMS: atom_id res chain seq x y z
N MET A 1 17.68 -3.60 2.33
CA MET A 1 17.49 -3.66 3.80
C MET A 1 16.00 -3.78 4.06
N THR A 2 15.58 -4.76 4.85
CA THR A 2 14.16 -4.94 5.22
C THR A 2 13.73 -3.83 6.18
N ILE A 3 12.60 -3.18 5.89
CA ILE A 3 12.04 -2.11 6.72
C ILE A 3 10.83 -2.57 7.52
N LEU A 4 10.15 -3.63 7.07
CA LEU A 4 8.98 -4.20 7.72
C LEU A 4 8.93 -5.70 7.43
N THR A 5 8.66 -6.50 8.47
CA THR A 5 8.46 -7.94 8.37
C THR A 5 7.23 -8.35 9.16
N ALA A 6 6.37 -9.15 8.53
CA ALA A 6 5.24 -9.81 9.16
C ALA A 6 5.57 -11.29 9.35
N HIS A 7 5.31 -11.80 10.55
CA HIS A 7 5.51 -13.21 10.91
C HIS A 7 4.23 -13.82 11.47
N SER A 8 3.73 -14.87 10.81
CA SER A 8 2.47 -15.54 11.14
C SER A 8 1.32 -14.57 11.45
N LEU A 9 1.26 -13.44 10.74
CA LEU A 9 0.37 -12.33 11.05
C LEU A 9 -1.09 -12.74 10.76
N GLY A 10 -1.99 -12.52 11.72
CA GLY A 10 -3.40 -12.86 11.57
C GLY A 10 -4.34 -11.82 12.14
N LYS A 11 -5.56 -11.81 11.62
CA LYS A 11 -6.63 -10.90 12.05
C LYS A 11 -7.97 -11.59 11.94
N TYR A 12 -8.76 -11.49 13.01
CA TYR A 12 -10.14 -11.95 13.06
C TYR A 12 -11.04 -10.90 13.72
N PHE A 13 -12.32 -10.90 13.36
CA PHE A 13 -13.36 -10.10 13.99
C PHE A 13 -14.48 -11.01 14.46
N GLY A 14 -14.70 -11.07 15.79
CA GLY A 14 -15.67 -11.99 16.38
C GLY A 14 -15.32 -13.45 16.05
N ALA A 15 -16.18 -14.12 15.28
CA ALA A 15 -16.01 -15.50 14.84
C ALA A 15 -15.48 -15.65 13.40
N GLN A 16 -15.17 -14.54 12.72
CA GLN A 16 -14.72 -14.56 11.33
C GLN A 16 -13.24 -14.21 11.22
N ASP A 17 -12.45 -15.18 10.77
CA ASP A 17 -11.05 -14.97 10.37
C ASP A 17 -11.01 -14.19 9.05
N ILE A 18 -10.23 -13.11 9.00
CA ILE A 18 -10.00 -12.33 7.77
C ILE A 18 -8.80 -12.92 7.03
N PHE A 19 -7.70 -13.12 7.74
CA PHE A 19 -6.51 -13.84 7.27
C PHE A 19 -5.73 -14.38 8.46
N SER A 20 -4.91 -15.41 8.20
CA SER A 20 -4.10 -16.07 9.21
C SER A 20 -2.76 -16.49 8.61
N ASP A 21 -1.74 -16.53 9.46
CA ASP A 21 -0.40 -17.02 9.11
C ASP A 21 0.23 -16.31 7.90
N LEU A 22 0.09 -14.98 7.84
CA LEU A 22 0.72 -14.18 6.79
C LEU A 22 2.20 -13.93 7.11
N ASP A 23 3.09 -14.43 6.24
CA ASP A 23 4.52 -14.17 6.25
C ASP A 23 4.94 -13.37 5.02
N PHE A 24 5.49 -12.17 5.23
CA PHE A 24 6.02 -11.34 4.15
C PHE A 24 6.99 -10.29 4.67
N ALA A 25 7.76 -9.69 3.76
CA ALA A 25 8.70 -8.63 4.07
C ALA A 25 8.68 -7.53 3.02
N ILE A 26 8.75 -6.28 3.47
CA ILE A 26 8.92 -5.09 2.63
C ILE A 26 10.32 -4.55 2.88
N SER A 27 11.08 -4.39 1.81
CA SER A 27 12.43 -3.81 1.80
C SER A 27 12.41 -2.35 1.36
N ARG A 28 13.42 -1.60 1.79
CA ARG A 28 13.64 -0.22 1.35
C ARG A 28 13.71 -0.16 -0.18
N GLY A 29 12.87 0.69 -0.79
CA GLY A 29 12.78 0.88 -2.23
C GLY A 29 11.82 -0.09 -2.93
N ASP A 30 11.20 -1.03 -2.19
CA ASP A 30 10.16 -1.87 -2.77
C ASP A 30 8.95 -1.02 -3.18
N ARG A 31 8.44 -1.29 -4.38
CA ARG A 31 7.13 -0.82 -4.84
C ARG A 31 6.22 -2.03 -4.96
N VAL A 32 5.35 -2.21 -3.98
CA VAL A 32 4.52 -3.40 -3.78
C VAL A 32 3.09 -3.10 -4.20
N ALA A 33 2.55 -3.88 -5.13
CA ALA A 33 1.11 -3.93 -5.37
C ALA A 33 0.47 -4.95 -4.44
N LEU A 34 -0.52 -4.55 -3.65
CA LEU A 34 -1.36 -5.47 -2.88
C LEU A 34 -2.64 -5.74 -3.66
N VAL A 35 -2.75 -6.94 -4.21
CA VAL A 35 -3.88 -7.39 -5.03
C VAL A 35 -4.65 -8.49 -4.31
N GLY A 36 -5.92 -8.62 -4.63
CA GLY A 36 -6.77 -9.65 -4.06
C GLY A 36 -8.24 -9.33 -4.25
N PRO A 37 -9.13 -10.34 -4.20
CA PRO A 37 -10.57 -10.13 -4.25
C PRO A 37 -11.10 -9.13 -3.21
N ASN A 38 -12.28 -8.58 -3.44
CA ASN A 38 -12.93 -7.71 -2.47
C ASN A 38 -13.36 -8.52 -1.24
N GLY A 39 -13.21 -7.91 -0.05
CA GLY A 39 -13.50 -8.60 1.22
C GLY A 39 -12.40 -9.55 1.74
N THR A 40 -11.25 -9.62 1.09
CA THR A 40 -10.09 -10.44 1.56
C THR A 40 -9.30 -9.80 2.70
N GLY A 41 -9.60 -8.56 3.06
CA GLY A 41 -8.91 -7.85 4.15
C GLY A 41 -7.74 -6.98 3.72
N LYS A 42 -7.64 -6.56 2.44
CA LYS A 42 -6.56 -5.65 1.97
C LYS A 42 -6.44 -4.37 2.81
N THR A 43 -7.54 -3.64 2.97
CA THR A 43 -7.60 -2.43 3.82
C THR A 43 -7.27 -2.75 5.27
N THR A 44 -7.73 -3.88 5.79
CA THR A 44 -7.40 -4.32 7.16
C THR A 44 -5.91 -4.59 7.32
N LEU A 45 -5.28 -5.25 6.33
CA LEU A 45 -3.84 -5.46 6.31
C LEU A 45 -3.09 -4.14 6.29
N ILE A 46 -3.48 -3.20 5.41
CA ILE A 46 -2.88 -1.86 5.37
C ILE A 46 -3.00 -1.14 6.72
N ARG A 47 -4.16 -1.17 7.36
CA ARG A 47 -4.36 -0.54 8.69
C ARG A 47 -3.45 -1.14 9.76
N ILE A 48 -3.19 -2.45 9.70
CA ILE A 48 -2.21 -3.10 10.57
C ILE A 48 -0.79 -2.61 10.25
N LEU A 49 -0.42 -2.54 8.98
CA LEU A 49 0.89 -2.03 8.55
C LEU A 49 1.10 -0.55 8.93
N ALA A 50 0.04 0.25 8.91
CA ALA A 50 0.01 1.65 9.33
C ALA A 50 0.06 1.82 10.86
N GLY A 51 -0.06 0.74 11.64
CA GLY A 51 -0.13 0.80 13.11
C GLY A 51 -1.46 1.32 13.65
N LEU A 52 -2.49 1.46 12.81
CA LEU A 52 -3.83 1.90 13.21
C LEU A 52 -4.65 0.78 13.85
N GLU A 53 -4.29 -0.47 13.58
CA GLU A 53 -4.89 -1.65 14.20
C GLU A 53 -3.84 -2.67 14.61
N PRO A 54 -3.97 -3.29 15.79
CA PRO A 54 -3.11 -4.40 16.14
C PRO A 54 -3.54 -5.67 15.36
N PRO A 55 -2.58 -6.55 15.04
CA PRO A 55 -2.89 -7.91 14.63
C PRO A 55 -3.46 -8.69 15.82
N THR A 56 -4.27 -9.71 15.55
CA THR A 56 -4.79 -10.58 16.60
C THR A 56 -3.85 -11.74 16.91
N THR A 57 -3.08 -12.19 15.91
CA THR A 57 -2.04 -13.21 16.06
C THR A 57 -0.80 -12.83 15.25
N GLY A 58 0.33 -13.46 15.57
CA GLY A 58 1.61 -13.17 14.91
C GLY A 58 2.23 -11.85 15.35
N GLN A 59 3.24 -11.40 14.62
CA GLN A 59 4.01 -10.20 14.95
C GLN A 59 4.31 -9.38 13.70
N LEU A 60 4.26 -8.06 13.87
CA LEU A 60 4.71 -7.08 12.88
C LEU A 60 5.97 -6.39 13.44
N HIS A 61 7.11 -6.62 12.79
CA HIS A 61 8.35 -5.93 13.12
C HIS A 61 8.60 -4.81 12.13
N GLN A 62 8.88 -3.61 12.65
CA GLN A 62 9.21 -2.42 11.87
C GLN A 62 10.63 -1.95 12.21
N ALA A 63 11.32 -1.39 11.23
CA ALA A 63 12.61 -0.74 11.46
C ALA A 63 12.45 0.42 12.46
N LYS A 64 13.50 0.67 13.25
CA LYS A 64 13.50 1.79 14.20
C LYS A 64 13.29 3.12 13.45
N ASN A 65 12.42 3.97 14.00
CA ASN A 65 12.08 5.28 13.45
C ASN A 65 11.48 5.26 12.03
N LEU A 66 10.88 4.14 11.61
CA LEU A 66 10.18 4.05 10.33
C LEU A 66 9.01 5.05 10.29
N LYS A 67 9.06 6.01 9.37
CA LYS A 67 7.92 6.90 9.10
C LYS A 67 6.97 6.21 8.11
N VAL A 68 5.75 5.94 8.55
CA VAL A 68 4.71 5.35 7.70
C VAL A 68 3.67 6.40 7.37
N GLY A 69 3.46 6.65 6.09
CA GLY A 69 2.35 7.46 5.59
C GLY A 69 1.22 6.57 5.09
N TYR A 70 -0.03 6.90 5.40
CA TYR A 70 -1.20 6.12 4.97
C TYR A 70 -2.28 7.00 4.37
N LEU A 71 -2.74 6.65 3.18
CA LEU A 71 -3.92 7.21 2.54
C LEU A 71 -5.12 6.26 2.72
N GLU A 72 -6.14 6.73 3.42
CA GLU A 72 -7.42 6.04 3.54
C GLU A 72 -8.27 6.16 2.27
N GLN A 73 -8.96 5.08 1.90
CA GLN A 73 -9.85 5.05 0.74
C GLN A 73 -10.97 6.12 0.80
N HIS A 74 -11.48 6.42 2.00
CA HIS A 74 -12.55 7.39 2.24
C HIS A 74 -12.13 8.42 3.27
N ALA A 75 -11.12 9.19 2.91
CA ALA A 75 -10.58 10.20 3.77
C ALA A 75 -11.49 11.46 3.75
N SER A 76 -12.13 11.76 4.89
CA SER A 76 -12.96 12.96 5.04
C SER A 76 -12.16 14.08 5.70
N LEU A 77 -12.11 15.24 5.05
CA LEU A 77 -11.57 16.47 5.63
C LEU A 77 -12.66 17.37 6.20
N ALA A 78 -13.90 16.88 6.33
CA ALA A 78 -15.05 17.71 6.70
C ALA A 78 -14.90 18.45 8.05
N SER A 79 -14.08 17.92 8.97
CA SER A 79 -13.77 18.54 10.27
C SER A 79 -12.47 19.36 10.27
N THR A 80 -11.72 19.37 9.17
CA THR A 80 -10.44 20.07 9.07
C THR A 80 -10.67 21.52 8.67
N THR A 81 -10.24 22.44 9.53
CA THR A 81 -10.26 23.88 9.24
C THR A 81 -9.01 24.28 8.46
N GLY A 82 -9.14 25.29 7.59
CA GLY A 82 -8.04 25.81 6.80
C GLY A 82 -8.26 25.68 5.30
N THR A 83 -7.23 26.01 4.55
CA THR A 83 -7.18 25.97 3.08
C THR A 83 -6.38 24.79 2.57
N LEU A 84 -6.55 24.44 1.29
CA LEU A 84 -5.71 23.45 0.61
C LEU A 84 -4.21 23.72 0.79
N TRP A 85 -3.80 24.99 0.66
CA TRP A 85 -2.42 25.41 0.86
C TRP A 85 -1.93 25.15 2.29
N SER A 86 -2.73 25.52 3.30
CA SER A 86 -2.36 25.30 4.70
C SER A 86 -2.25 23.81 5.06
N LEU A 87 -3.10 22.96 4.47
CA LEU A 87 -3.02 21.52 4.63
C LEU A 87 -1.73 20.96 4.03
N ALA A 88 -1.40 21.37 2.80
CA ALA A 88 -0.18 20.93 2.14
C ALA A 88 1.07 21.38 2.91
N LEU A 89 1.09 22.64 3.38
CA LEU A 89 2.18 23.16 4.21
C LEU A 89 2.27 22.51 5.61
N SER A 90 1.23 21.83 6.08
CA SER A 90 1.29 21.09 7.35
C SER A 90 2.28 19.91 7.31
N ALA A 91 2.60 19.39 6.12
CA ALA A 91 3.67 18.40 5.94
C ALA A 91 5.05 18.95 6.35
N PHE A 92 5.24 20.28 6.26
CA PHE A 92 6.51 20.96 6.49
C PHE A 92 6.60 21.68 7.85
N THR A 93 5.89 21.20 8.87
CA THR A 93 5.90 21.83 10.21
C THR A 93 7.30 22.06 10.79
N GLY A 94 8.23 21.13 10.55
CA GLY A 94 9.64 21.27 10.96
C GLY A 94 10.36 22.41 10.24
N LEU A 95 10.27 22.46 8.91
CA LEU A 95 10.85 23.53 8.09
C LEU A 95 10.27 24.90 8.45
N ARG A 96 8.95 24.98 8.63
CA ARG A 96 8.29 26.24 9.02
C ARG A 96 8.72 26.74 10.40
N ARG A 97 9.07 25.83 11.31
CA ARG A 97 9.65 26.22 12.61
C ARG A 97 11.05 26.79 12.44
N GLN A 98 11.88 26.14 11.61
CA GLN A 98 13.22 26.64 11.30
C GLN A 98 13.18 28.01 10.60
N GLU A 99 12.24 28.22 9.68
CA GLU A 99 12.03 29.52 9.03
C GLU A 99 11.66 30.60 10.06
N ALA A 100 10.73 30.30 10.97
CA ALA A 100 10.35 31.24 12.03
C ALA A 100 11.51 31.54 13.01
N GLU A 101 12.35 30.55 13.29
CA GLU A 101 13.57 30.71 14.10
C GLU A 101 14.59 31.62 13.38
N LEU A 102 14.80 31.43 12.08
CA LEU A 102 15.65 32.30 11.26
C LEU A 102 15.15 33.75 11.27
N GLN A 103 13.86 33.97 11.07
CA GLN A 103 13.26 35.31 11.13
C GLN A 103 13.43 35.95 12.52
N ALA A 104 13.31 35.17 13.59
CA ALA A 104 13.54 35.67 14.95
C ALA A 104 15.01 36.06 15.18
N LEU A 105 15.96 35.25 14.71
CA LEU A 105 17.40 35.54 14.78
C LEU A 105 17.78 36.77 13.94
N GLU A 106 17.17 36.96 12.76
CA GLU A 106 17.36 38.16 11.94
C GLU A 106 16.93 39.43 12.68
N VAL A 107 15.77 39.39 13.34
CA VAL A 107 15.29 40.49 14.17
C VAL A 107 16.24 40.73 15.35
N GLU A 108 16.71 39.68 16.03
CA GLU A 108 17.62 39.81 17.18
C GLU A 108 18.99 40.40 16.77
N LEU A 109 19.53 39.95 15.62
CA LEU A 109 20.76 40.48 15.03
C LEU A 109 20.65 41.96 14.69
N ALA A 110 19.51 42.40 14.15
CA ALA A 110 19.26 43.80 13.83
C ALA A 110 19.22 44.72 15.06
N HIS A 111 18.89 44.19 16.24
CA HIS A 111 18.76 44.95 17.49
C HIS A 111 19.92 44.77 18.47
N THR A 112 20.93 43.96 18.13
CA THR A 112 22.09 43.66 19.00
C THR A 112 23.38 44.26 18.45
N PRO A 113 23.78 45.47 18.89
CA PRO A 113 25.00 46.13 18.39
C PRO A 113 26.28 45.73 19.15
N ASP A 114 26.20 44.96 20.24
CA ASP A 114 27.34 44.62 21.09
C ASP A 114 28.16 43.45 20.50
N GLU A 115 29.47 43.65 20.31
CA GLU A 115 30.34 42.75 19.54
C GLU A 115 30.35 41.27 20.00
N PRO A 116 30.48 40.91 21.30
CA PRO A 116 30.54 39.51 21.71
C PRO A 116 29.17 38.80 21.65
N ALA A 117 28.08 39.52 21.85
CA ALA A 117 26.73 38.97 21.70
C ALA A 117 26.37 38.83 20.21
N HIS A 118 26.76 39.82 19.39
CA HIS A 118 26.53 39.84 17.96
C HIS A 118 27.26 38.70 17.24
N SER A 119 28.54 38.45 17.55
CA SER A 119 29.29 37.34 16.94
C SER A 119 28.66 35.98 17.24
N THR A 120 28.21 35.76 18.48
CA THR A 120 27.56 34.52 18.90
C THR A 120 26.21 34.32 18.19
N LEU A 121 25.45 35.39 17.97
CA LEU A 121 24.19 35.33 17.22
C LEU A 121 24.41 35.07 15.73
N LEU A 122 25.47 35.64 15.14
CA LEU A 122 25.84 35.38 13.74
C LEU A 122 26.20 33.91 13.51
N GLU A 123 26.94 33.29 14.43
CA GLU A 123 27.26 31.86 14.38
C GLU A 123 25.99 31.01 14.42
N LYS A 124 25.09 31.28 15.38
CA LYS A 124 23.79 30.59 15.49
C LYS A 124 22.93 30.75 14.24
N TYR A 125 22.86 31.97 13.69
CA TYR A 125 22.13 32.22 12.45
C TYR A 125 22.72 31.44 11.28
N GLY A 126 24.05 31.42 11.14
CA GLY A 126 24.73 30.64 10.11
C GLY A 126 24.46 29.14 10.21
N GLU A 127 24.48 28.58 11.42
CA GLU A 127 24.13 27.17 11.66
C GLU A 127 22.66 26.87 11.33
N ALA A 128 21.74 27.70 11.80
CA ALA A 128 20.31 27.56 11.52
C ALA A 128 20.01 27.67 10.02
N GLN A 129 20.69 28.59 9.32
CA GLN A 129 20.52 28.81 7.89
C GLN A 129 21.00 27.58 7.09
N ALA A 130 22.18 27.05 7.44
CA ALA A 130 22.70 25.83 6.81
C ALA A 130 21.77 24.63 7.02
N GLN A 131 21.22 24.46 8.23
CA GLN A 131 20.26 23.40 8.53
C GLN A 131 18.95 23.55 7.76
N PHE A 132 18.43 24.77 7.65
CA PHE A 132 17.22 25.07 6.89
C PHE A 132 17.41 24.80 5.39
N GLU A 133 18.56 25.19 4.83
CA GLU A 133 18.91 24.91 3.44
C GLU A 133 19.01 23.41 3.16
N LEU A 134 19.75 22.67 4.01
CA LEU A 134 19.90 21.21 3.92
C LEU A 134 18.56 20.47 3.99
N ALA A 135 17.60 20.99 4.76
CA ALA A 135 16.27 20.43 4.90
C ALA A 135 15.31 20.78 3.74
N GLY A 136 15.74 21.60 2.76
CA GLY A 136 14.92 22.00 1.62
C GLY A 136 14.05 23.25 1.87
N GLY A 137 14.46 24.10 2.81
CA GLY A 137 13.73 25.30 3.23
C GLY A 137 13.40 26.29 2.11
N TYR A 138 14.21 26.36 1.04
CA TYR A 138 13.96 27.26 -0.08
C TYR A 138 13.11 26.64 -1.21
N THR A 139 12.83 25.34 -1.16
CA THR A 139 12.16 24.60 -2.25
C THR A 139 10.81 24.02 -1.84
N TYR A 140 10.45 24.00 -0.55
CA TYR A 140 9.22 23.33 -0.10
C TYR A 140 7.96 23.97 -0.70
N GLU A 141 7.89 25.29 -0.86
CA GLU A 141 6.73 25.94 -1.49
C GLU A 141 6.61 25.56 -2.98
N GLN A 142 7.72 25.54 -3.70
CA GLN A 142 7.74 25.14 -5.11
C GLN A 142 7.32 23.67 -5.27
N THR A 143 7.85 22.80 -4.41
CA THR A 143 7.49 21.37 -4.35
C THR A 143 5.99 21.21 -4.04
N THR A 144 5.47 22.02 -3.12
CA THR A 144 4.03 22.04 -2.77
C THR A 144 3.18 22.37 -3.99
N ARG A 145 3.54 23.41 -4.76
CA ARG A 145 2.83 23.78 -6.00
C ARG A 145 2.91 22.67 -7.04
N GLN A 146 4.09 22.07 -7.24
CA GLN A 146 4.27 20.97 -8.19
C GLN A 146 3.38 19.77 -7.85
N VAL A 147 3.30 19.37 -6.58
CA VAL A 147 2.45 18.26 -6.14
C VAL A 147 0.96 18.59 -6.29
N LEU A 148 0.53 19.80 -5.91
CA LEU A 148 -0.86 20.21 -6.04
C LEU A 148 -1.30 20.28 -7.50
N THR A 149 -0.51 20.91 -8.37
CA THR A 149 -0.80 20.97 -9.81
C THR A 149 -0.76 19.59 -10.45
N GLY A 150 0.18 18.72 -10.06
CA GLY A 150 0.27 17.35 -10.55
C GLY A 150 -0.95 16.48 -10.21
N LEU A 151 -1.65 16.80 -9.12
CA LEU A 151 -2.90 16.15 -8.72
C LEU A 151 -4.16 16.85 -9.29
N GLY A 152 -3.97 17.81 -10.20
CA GLY A 152 -5.05 18.50 -10.91
C GLY A 152 -5.71 19.63 -10.12
N PHE A 153 -5.00 20.28 -9.19
CA PHE A 153 -5.46 21.51 -8.54
C PHE A 153 -4.93 22.75 -9.25
N GLU A 154 -5.86 23.65 -9.59
CA GLU A 154 -5.55 24.99 -10.10
C GLU A 154 -5.10 25.95 -8.99
N THR A 155 -4.35 26.99 -9.36
CA THR A 155 -3.78 27.95 -8.39
C THR A 155 -4.84 28.68 -7.55
N GLU A 156 -6.02 28.91 -8.12
CA GLU A 156 -7.16 29.54 -7.47
C GLU A 156 -7.75 28.67 -6.35
N ALA A 157 -7.56 27.35 -6.42
CA ALA A 157 -8.05 26.42 -5.42
C ALA A 157 -7.21 26.45 -4.13
N TYR A 158 -5.96 26.92 -4.19
CA TYR A 158 -5.01 26.81 -3.06
C TYR A 158 -5.49 27.53 -1.80
N HIS A 159 -6.17 28.65 -1.98
CA HIS A 159 -6.67 29.48 -0.87
C HIS A 159 -8.14 29.21 -0.53
N LYS A 160 -8.80 28.28 -1.23
CA LYS A 160 -10.18 27.90 -0.89
C LYS A 160 -10.23 27.07 0.39
N PRO A 161 -11.27 27.25 1.23
CA PRO A 161 -11.51 26.39 2.38
C PRO A 161 -11.68 24.92 2.00
N LEU A 162 -11.13 24.00 2.80
CA LEU A 162 -11.26 22.55 2.59
C LEU A 162 -12.72 22.06 2.59
N THR A 163 -13.60 22.78 3.29
CA THR A 163 -15.04 22.48 3.37
C THR A 163 -15.80 22.68 2.07
N GLU A 164 -15.25 23.45 1.13
CA GLU A 164 -15.87 23.69 -0.19
C GLU A 164 -15.55 22.59 -1.21
N PHE A 165 -14.54 21.76 -0.94
CA PHE A 165 -14.12 20.69 -1.83
C PHE A 165 -15.05 19.48 -1.73
N SER A 166 -15.28 18.84 -2.87
CA SER A 166 -15.94 17.53 -2.95
C SER A 166 -15.11 16.45 -2.23
N GLY A 167 -15.74 15.33 -1.86
CA GLY A 167 -15.03 14.21 -1.22
C GLY A 167 -13.85 13.66 -2.03
N GLY A 168 -13.96 13.65 -3.37
CA GLY A 168 -12.85 13.26 -4.25
C GLY A 168 -11.70 14.26 -4.21
N GLU A 169 -11.99 15.56 -4.24
CA GLU A 169 -10.97 16.61 -4.06
C GLU A 169 -10.34 16.59 -2.67
N GLN A 170 -11.11 16.29 -1.62
CA GLN A 170 -10.55 16.14 -0.27
C GLN A 170 -9.58 14.95 -0.22
N SER A 171 -9.91 13.82 -0.84
CA SER A 171 -8.99 12.69 -0.96
C SER A 171 -7.71 13.05 -1.71
N ARG A 172 -7.83 13.78 -2.83
CA ARG A 172 -6.66 14.32 -3.57
C ARG A 172 -5.80 15.27 -2.72
N ALA A 173 -6.43 16.13 -1.91
CA ALA A 173 -5.74 17.04 -1.02
C ALA A 173 -4.97 16.31 0.09
N GLN A 174 -5.54 15.21 0.61
CA GLN A 174 -4.84 14.35 1.56
C GLN A 174 -3.68 13.60 0.92
N LEU A 175 -3.87 13.08 -0.29
CA LEU A 175 -2.78 12.48 -1.07
C LEU A 175 -1.65 13.48 -1.27
N ALA A 176 -1.96 14.73 -1.63
CA ALA A 176 -0.97 15.80 -1.79
C ALA A 176 -0.14 15.99 -0.52
N ARG A 177 -0.79 16.17 0.63
CA ARG A 177 -0.13 16.29 1.93
C ARG A 177 0.76 15.08 2.22
N LEU A 178 0.25 13.87 1.98
CA LEU A 178 0.96 12.63 2.25
C LEU A 178 2.24 12.49 1.40
N LEU A 179 2.17 12.86 0.12
CA LEU A 179 3.32 12.87 -0.77
C LEU A 179 4.38 13.90 -0.35
N LEU A 180 3.96 15.01 0.27
CA LEU A 180 4.86 16.05 0.79
C LEU A 180 5.51 15.66 2.12
N GLU A 181 4.91 14.77 2.92
CA GLU A 181 5.46 14.30 4.21
C GLU A 181 6.73 13.44 4.05
N GLN A 182 6.99 12.90 2.85
CA GLN A 182 8.19 12.11 2.52
C GLN A 182 8.49 10.94 3.49
N SER A 183 7.46 10.17 3.81
CA SER A 183 7.54 8.96 4.65
C SER A 183 8.42 7.86 4.05
N ASP A 184 9.08 7.06 4.91
CA ASP A 184 9.91 5.93 4.49
C ASP A 184 9.10 4.81 3.81
N LEU A 185 7.85 4.63 4.24
CA LEU A 185 6.88 3.70 3.67
C LEU A 185 5.56 4.43 3.42
N LEU A 186 5.12 4.50 2.16
CA LEU A 186 3.79 4.97 1.78
C LEU A 186 2.85 3.78 1.62
N LEU A 187 1.68 3.87 2.23
CA LEU A 187 0.59 2.91 2.13
C LEU A 187 -0.59 3.62 1.46
N LEU A 188 -0.97 3.20 0.26
CA LEU A 188 -1.99 3.87 -0.54
C LEU A 188 -3.16 2.91 -0.81
N ASP A 189 -4.34 3.20 -0.27
CA ASP A 189 -5.54 2.41 -0.53
C ASP A 189 -6.41 3.10 -1.61
N GLU A 190 -6.38 2.57 -2.82
CA GLU A 190 -7.04 3.07 -4.03
C GLU A 190 -6.72 4.55 -4.38
N PRO A 191 -5.43 4.93 -4.51
CA PRO A 191 -5.04 6.32 -4.70
C PRO A 191 -5.44 6.91 -6.06
N THR A 192 -5.76 6.07 -7.05
CA THR A 192 -6.18 6.48 -8.39
C THR A 192 -7.67 6.85 -8.43
N ASN A 193 -8.43 6.56 -7.39
CA ASN A 193 -9.84 6.94 -7.34
C ASN A 193 -9.97 8.46 -7.35
N HIS A 194 -10.90 8.96 -8.18
CA HIS A 194 -11.16 10.40 -8.34
C HIS A 194 -10.03 11.21 -8.98
N LEU A 195 -8.99 10.55 -9.52
CA LEU A 195 -7.99 11.19 -10.39
C LEU A 195 -8.46 11.14 -11.85
N ASP A 196 -8.14 12.19 -12.61
CA ASP A 196 -8.20 12.15 -14.07
C ASP A 196 -6.95 11.47 -14.65
N LEU A 197 -6.96 11.17 -15.95
CA LEU A 197 -5.87 10.45 -16.59
C LEU A 197 -4.52 11.16 -16.43
N ALA A 198 -4.49 12.50 -16.57
CA ALA A 198 -3.27 13.28 -16.43
C ALA A 198 -2.69 13.19 -15.00
N SER A 199 -3.56 13.27 -13.98
CA SER A 199 -3.13 13.12 -12.58
C SER A 199 -2.66 11.70 -12.26
N VAL A 200 -3.26 10.68 -12.87
CA VAL A 200 -2.80 9.28 -12.74
C VAL A 200 -1.40 9.12 -13.34
N GLU A 201 -1.17 9.56 -14.57
CA GLU A 201 0.15 9.48 -15.23
C GLU A 201 1.24 10.26 -14.46
N TRP A 202 0.87 11.41 -13.90
CA TRP A 202 1.76 12.17 -13.02
C TRP A 202 2.08 11.38 -11.74
N LEU A 203 1.07 10.80 -11.08
CA LEU A 203 1.25 10.02 -9.87
C LEU A 203 2.11 8.78 -10.12
N GLU A 204 1.92 8.08 -11.25
CA GLU A 204 2.78 6.97 -11.66
C GLU A 204 4.24 7.38 -11.71
N SER A 205 4.52 8.47 -12.43
CA SER A 205 5.87 9.01 -12.60
C SER A 205 6.47 9.46 -11.27
N TYR A 206 5.66 10.04 -10.38
CA TYR A 206 6.07 10.46 -9.05
C TYR A 206 6.42 9.27 -8.16
N LEU A 207 5.58 8.23 -8.12
CA LEU A 207 5.79 7.03 -7.29
C LEU A 207 6.93 6.14 -7.81
N GLN A 208 7.19 6.13 -9.12
CA GLN A 208 8.36 5.44 -9.68
C GLN A 208 9.68 6.01 -9.14
N ASN A 209 9.74 7.33 -8.95
CA ASN A 209 10.91 8.06 -8.46
C ASN A 209 10.88 8.28 -6.94
N TRP A 210 9.91 7.71 -6.24
CA TRP A 210 9.83 7.83 -4.79
C TRP A 210 11.07 7.21 -4.12
N PRO A 211 11.78 7.94 -3.24
CA PRO A 211 13.00 7.45 -2.61
C PRO A 211 12.75 6.38 -1.53
N GLY A 212 11.55 6.34 -0.97
CA GLY A 212 11.12 5.35 0.02
C GLY A 212 10.54 4.09 -0.60
N SER A 213 9.75 3.37 0.18
CA SER A 213 9.00 2.19 -0.29
C SER A 213 7.52 2.54 -0.42
N VAL A 214 6.82 1.89 -1.32
CA VAL A 214 5.40 2.13 -1.58
C VAL A 214 4.67 0.80 -1.55
N LEU A 215 3.56 0.71 -0.84
CA LEU A 215 2.58 -0.35 -0.98
C LEU A 215 1.27 0.28 -1.44
N VAL A 216 0.75 -0.19 -2.57
CA VAL A 216 -0.46 0.34 -3.17
C VAL A 216 -1.49 -0.76 -3.40
N VAL A 217 -2.73 -0.50 -3.01
CA VAL A 217 -3.91 -1.25 -3.44
C VAL A 217 -4.56 -0.42 -4.54
N ALA A 218 -4.70 -1.00 -5.72
CA ALA A 218 -5.41 -0.37 -6.82
C ALA A 218 -6.07 -1.44 -7.69
N HIS A 219 -7.17 -1.06 -8.33
CA HIS A 219 -7.79 -1.87 -9.38
C HIS A 219 -7.25 -1.59 -10.78
N ASP A 220 -6.55 -0.47 -10.98
CA ASP A 220 -5.96 -0.10 -12.27
C ASP A 220 -4.70 -0.93 -12.57
N ARG A 221 -4.82 -1.80 -13.58
CA ARG A 221 -3.76 -2.72 -13.98
C ARG A 221 -2.59 -2.01 -14.65
N TYR A 222 -2.84 -0.92 -15.38
CA TYR A 222 -1.78 -0.17 -16.06
C TYR A 222 -0.93 0.58 -15.03
N PHE A 223 -1.60 1.23 -14.08
CA PHE A 223 -0.94 1.88 -12.95
C PHE A 223 -0.06 0.91 -12.16
N LEU A 224 -0.60 -0.25 -11.79
CA LEU A 224 0.17 -1.28 -11.07
C LEU A 224 1.33 -1.82 -11.91
N ASP A 225 1.18 -1.97 -13.22
CA ASP A 225 2.25 -2.46 -14.09
C ASP A 225 3.42 -1.47 -14.19
N LYS A 226 3.14 -0.16 -14.11
CA LYS A 226 4.14 0.90 -14.17
C LYS A 226 4.84 1.12 -12.84
N VAL A 227 4.12 1.07 -11.73
CA VAL A 227 4.67 1.41 -10.41
C VAL A 227 5.26 0.18 -9.73
N ALA A 228 4.59 -0.97 -9.79
CA ALA A 228 4.95 -2.12 -8.97
C ALA A 228 6.17 -2.88 -9.50
N THR A 229 7.01 -3.27 -8.56
CA THR A 229 8.18 -4.15 -8.76
C THR A 229 8.01 -5.50 -8.07
N LYS A 230 6.98 -5.60 -7.22
CA LYS A 230 6.60 -6.77 -6.45
C LYS A 230 5.09 -6.76 -6.29
N VAL A 231 4.47 -7.94 -6.27
CA VAL A 231 3.03 -8.10 -6.07
C VAL A 231 2.77 -9.04 -4.91
N PHE A 232 1.97 -8.59 -3.95
CA PHE A 232 1.39 -9.40 -2.90
C PHE A 232 -0.05 -9.75 -3.27
N GLU A 233 -0.33 -11.03 -3.49
CA GLU A 233 -1.69 -11.54 -3.68
C GLU A 233 -2.25 -12.03 -2.36
N LEU A 234 -3.21 -11.30 -1.79
CA LEU A 234 -3.96 -11.73 -0.62
C LEU A 234 -5.21 -12.49 -1.07
N SER A 235 -5.20 -13.81 -0.88
CA SER A 235 -6.33 -14.68 -1.25
C SER A 235 -6.47 -15.87 -0.31
N PHE A 236 -7.71 -16.25 -0.01
CA PHE A 236 -8.05 -17.39 0.84
C PHE A 236 -7.35 -17.39 2.20
N GLY A 237 -7.17 -16.21 2.81
CA GLY A 237 -6.52 -16.05 4.10
C GLY A 237 -4.99 -16.16 4.07
N SER A 238 -4.38 -16.37 2.91
CA SER A 238 -2.94 -16.47 2.69
C SER A 238 -2.42 -15.33 1.82
N ILE A 239 -1.13 -15.03 1.93
CA ILE A 239 -0.46 -14.04 1.09
C ILE A 239 0.63 -14.71 0.26
N GLU A 240 0.60 -14.45 -1.04
CA GLU A 240 1.57 -14.98 -1.99
C GLU A 240 2.37 -13.84 -2.59
N THR A 241 3.69 -13.97 -2.60
CA THR A 241 4.59 -12.94 -3.14
C THR A 241 5.06 -13.31 -4.54
N TYR A 242 5.00 -12.34 -5.45
CA TYR A 242 5.49 -12.44 -6.81
C TYR A 242 6.46 -11.28 -7.09
N ASN A 243 7.57 -11.57 -7.75
CA ASN A 243 8.53 -10.56 -8.16
C ASN A 243 8.22 -10.10 -9.59
N GLY A 244 8.36 -8.80 -9.85
CA GLY A 244 8.04 -8.16 -11.12
C GLY A 244 6.78 -7.31 -11.08
N ASN A 245 6.43 -6.77 -12.24
CA ASN A 245 5.25 -5.94 -12.44
C ASN A 245 3.96 -6.78 -12.52
N PHE A 246 2.82 -6.10 -12.70
CA PHE A 246 1.50 -6.73 -12.77
C PHE A 246 1.37 -7.75 -13.91
N THR A 247 1.99 -7.47 -15.07
CA THR A 247 1.99 -8.38 -16.23
C THR A 247 2.72 -9.69 -15.89
N HIS A 248 3.90 -9.61 -15.28
CA HIS A 248 4.68 -10.78 -14.89
C HIS A 248 3.99 -11.56 -13.76
N TYR A 249 3.32 -10.87 -12.83
CA TYR A 249 2.46 -11.51 -11.84
C TYR A 249 1.34 -12.33 -12.49
N THR A 250 0.64 -11.77 -13.48
CA THR A 250 -0.48 -12.45 -14.14
C THR A 250 -0.03 -13.75 -14.83
N GLN A 251 1.14 -13.72 -15.46
CA GLN A 251 1.77 -14.91 -16.08
C GLN A 251 2.16 -15.95 -15.02
N GLN A 252 2.93 -15.55 -14.00
CA GLN A 252 3.35 -16.45 -12.92
C GLN A 252 2.16 -17.09 -12.19
N ARG A 253 1.07 -16.34 -12.00
CA ARG A 253 -0.15 -16.83 -11.37
C ARG A 253 -0.84 -17.88 -12.24
N ALA A 254 -0.94 -17.66 -13.55
CA ALA A 254 -1.52 -18.62 -14.48
C ALA A 254 -0.71 -19.93 -14.52
N ASP A 255 0.61 -19.83 -14.66
CA ASP A 255 1.51 -21.00 -14.68
C ASP A 255 1.43 -21.80 -13.37
N ARG A 256 1.39 -21.08 -12.23
CA ARG A 256 1.25 -21.68 -10.91
C ARG A 256 -0.07 -22.40 -10.75
N LEU A 257 -1.17 -21.79 -11.18
CA LEU A 257 -2.50 -22.36 -11.12
C LEU A 257 -2.59 -23.62 -11.98
N GLU A 258 -2.07 -23.58 -13.22
CA GLU A 258 -2.02 -24.73 -14.12
C GLU A 258 -1.21 -25.87 -13.49
N ARG A 259 -0.05 -25.57 -12.90
CA ARG A 259 0.77 -26.57 -12.20
C ARG A 259 0.02 -27.19 -11.02
N ARG A 260 -0.59 -26.38 -10.15
CA ARG A 260 -1.38 -26.87 -9.00
C ARG A 260 -2.57 -27.71 -9.45
N GLN A 261 -3.23 -27.33 -10.56
CA GLN A 261 -4.34 -28.09 -11.13
C GLN A 261 -3.90 -29.46 -11.64
N LYS A 262 -2.77 -29.53 -12.38
CA LYS A 262 -2.20 -30.81 -12.84
C LYS A 262 -1.79 -31.72 -11.68
N GLU A 263 -1.17 -31.16 -10.64
CA GLU A 263 -0.79 -31.89 -9.42
C GLU A 263 -2.02 -32.44 -8.69
N TYR A 264 -3.07 -31.62 -8.53
CA TYR A 264 -4.33 -32.02 -7.94
C TYR A 264 -5.00 -33.16 -8.74
N GLU A 265 -5.12 -33.01 -10.06
CA GLU A 265 -5.72 -34.03 -10.94
C GLU A 265 -4.95 -35.35 -10.91
N ALA A 266 -3.61 -35.29 -10.94
CA ALA A 266 -2.76 -36.47 -10.81
C ALA A 266 -2.95 -37.16 -9.46
N GLN A 267 -3.05 -36.40 -8.37
CA GLN A 267 -3.29 -36.94 -7.03
C GLN A 267 -4.69 -37.58 -6.95
N GLN A 268 -5.73 -36.94 -7.47
CA GLN A 268 -7.09 -37.49 -7.48
C GLN A 268 -7.18 -38.76 -8.32
N ALA A 269 -6.53 -38.79 -9.49
CA ALA A 269 -6.46 -39.99 -10.32
C ALA A 269 -5.74 -41.15 -9.61
N PHE A 270 -4.64 -40.85 -8.91
CA PHE A 270 -3.94 -41.83 -8.08
C PHE A 270 -4.82 -42.36 -6.94
N ILE A 271 -5.49 -41.47 -6.20
CA ILE A 271 -6.41 -41.84 -5.11
C ILE A 271 -7.55 -42.71 -5.65
N ALA A 272 -8.17 -42.33 -6.77
CA ALA A 272 -9.26 -43.09 -7.37
C ALA A 272 -8.82 -44.49 -7.81
N LYS A 273 -7.64 -44.61 -8.44
CA LYS A 273 -7.07 -45.91 -8.85
C LYS A 273 -6.79 -46.81 -7.65
N GLU A 274 -6.23 -46.26 -6.57
CA GLU A 274 -5.96 -47.00 -5.35
C GLU A 274 -7.25 -47.41 -4.61
N GLN A 275 -8.24 -46.53 -4.53
CA GLN A 275 -9.55 -46.84 -3.97
C GLN A 275 -10.25 -47.96 -4.74
N GLU A 276 -10.20 -47.95 -6.07
CA GLU A 276 -10.78 -49.01 -6.90
C GLU A 276 -10.06 -50.36 -6.70
N PHE A 277 -8.73 -50.34 -6.56
CA PHE A 277 -7.96 -51.55 -6.22
C PHE A 277 -8.37 -52.11 -4.86
N ILE A 278 -8.50 -51.24 -3.85
CA ILE A 278 -8.93 -51.62 -2.50
C ILE A 278 -10.35 -52.22 -2.54
N ARG A 279 -11.27 -51.56 -3.25
CA ARG A 279 -12.67 -52.00 -3.40
C ARG A 279 -12.76 -53.39 -4.02
N ARG A 280 -12.02 -53.65 -5.11
CA ARG A 280 -12.04 -54.94 -5.82
C ARG A 280 -11.36 -56.08 -5.05
N ASN A 281 -10.37 -55.78 -4.23
CA ASN A 281 -9.53 -56.80 -3.59
C ASN A 281 -9.77 -56.94 -2.08
N LEU A 282 -10.83 -56.32 -1.54
CA LEU A 282 -11.15 -56.34 -0.11
C LEU A 282 -11.59 -57.71 0.42
N ALA A 283 -12.15 -58.57 -0.45
CA ALA A 283 -12.69 -59.88 -0.12
C ALA A 283 -12.08 -60.99 -1.00
N GLY A 284 -10.74 -61.01 -1.13
CA GLY A 284 -10.03 -61.96 -2.00
C GLY A 284 -8.59 -62.26 -1.56
N GLN A 285 -7.81 -62.96 -2.39
CA GLN A 285 -6.44 -63.38 -2.06
C GLN A 285 -5.49 -62.21 -1.74
N ARG A 286 -5.76 -61.01 -2.27
CA ARG A 286 -4.92 -59.80 -2.10
C ARG A 286 -5.39 -58.87 -0.97
N THR A 287 -6.14 -59.39 0.00
CA THR A 287 -6.71 -58.60 1.11
C THR A 287 -5.66 -57.86 1.94
N ARG A 288 -4.51 -58.50 2.26
CA ARG A 288 -3.41 -57.84 3.00
C ARG A 288 -2.82 -56.65 2.23
N GLU A 289 -2.69 -56.78 0.91
CA GLU A 289 -2.20 -55.70 0.03
C GLU A 289 -3.20 -54.53 0.03
N ALA A 290 -4.49 -54.81 -0.15
CA ALA A 290 -5.55 -53.80 -0.10
C ALA A 290 -5.59 -53.05 1.24
N GLN A 291 -5.45 -53.75 2.37
CA GLN A 291 -5.40 -53.11 3.70
C GLN A 291 -4.17 -52.20 3.87
N GLY A 292 -3.01 -52.60 3.35
CA GLY A 292 -1.80 -51.77 3.37
C GLY A 292 -1.95 -50.48 2.57
N ARG A 293 -2.54 -50.57 1.37
CA ARG A 293 -2.81 -49.39 0.53
C ARG A 293 -3.86 -48.47 1.14
N ARG A 294 -4.87 -49.02 1.83
CA ARG A 294 -5.86 -48.21 2.57
C ARG A 294 -5.21 -47.36 3.66
N LYS A 295 -4.37 -47.96 4.50
CA LYS A 295 -3.61 -47.22 5.54
C LYS A 295 -2.70 -46.14 4.94
N ARG A 296 -2.16 -46.37 3.73
CA ARG A 296 -1.34 -45.37 3.03
C ARG A 296 -2.17 -44.20 2.54
N LEU A 297 -3.37 -44.45 1.99
CA LEU A 297 -4.30 -43.40 1.59
C LEU A 297 -4.84 -42.59 2.77
N GLU A 298 -5.11 -43.23 3.92
CA GLU A 298 -5.56 -42.55 5.15
C GLU A 298 -4.52 -41.55 5.70
N ARG A 299 -3.23 -41.75 5.40
CA ARG A 299 -2.12 -40.87 5.81
C ARG A 299 -1.71 -39.85 4.75
N LEU A 300 -2.27 -39.95 3.54
CA LEU A 300 -1.92 -39.04 2.46
C LEU A 300 -2.61 -37.70 2.70
N GLU A 301 -1.84 -36.63 2.81
CA GLU A 301 -2.39 -35.27 2.77
C GLU A 301 -2.98 -35.01 1.38
N LYS A 302 -4.27 -34.70 1.36
CA LYS A 302 -4.99 -34.39 0.12
C LYS A 302 -4.73 -32.94 -0.22
N LEU A 303 -4.35 -32.70 -1.46
CA LEU A 303 -4.27 -31.36 -2.01
C LEU A 303 -5.68 -30.79 -2.10
N ASP A 304 -5.82 -29.54 -1.67
CA ASP A 304 -7.05 -28.79 -1.88
C ASP A 304 -7.22 -28.46 -3.37
N ARG A 305 -8.48 -28.36 -3.79
CA ARG A 305 -8.80 -27.98 -5.17
C ARG A 305 -8.34 -26.53 -5.39
N PRO A 306 -7.56 -26.24 -6.46
CA PRO A 306 -7.25 -24.86 -6.82
C PRO A 306 -8.54 -24.11 -7.16
N VAL A 307 -8.82 -23.02 -6.45
CA VAL A 307 -10.02 -22.21 -6.66
C VAL A 307 -9.67 -20.96 -7.47
N GLU A 308 -10.21 -20.83 -8.68
CA GLU A 308 -10.24 -19.55 -9.38
C GLU A 308 -11.41 -18.71 -8.88
N GLN A 309 -11.13 -17.58 -8.21
CA GLN A 309 -12.12 -16.52 -8.18
C GLN A 309 -12.11 -15.81 -9.53
N LYS A 310 -13.13 -16.08 -10.36
CA LYS A 310 -13.48 -15.18 -11.45
C LYS A 310 -13.83 -13.83 -10.83
N GLN A 311 -13.07 -12.78 -11.17
CA GLN A 311 -13.52 -11.42 -10.93
C GLN A 311 -14.90 -11.28 -11.58
N ILE A 312 -15.94 -11.07 -10.77
CA ILE A 312 -17.22 -10.61 -11.29
C ILE A 312 -16.94 -9.18 -11.77
N ASN A 313 -16.60 -9.04 -13.04
CA ASN A 313 -16.60 -7.76 -13.72
C ASN A 313 -18.07 -7.34 -13.83
N LEU A 314 -18.58 -6.64 -12.81
CA LEU A 314 -19.75 -5.80 -12.94
C LEU A 314 -19.35 -4.65 -13.85
N ASN A 315 -19.46 -4.89 -15.15
CA ASN A 315 -19.34 -3.87 -16.17
C ASN A 315 -20.60 -3.00 -16.05
N LEU A 316 -20.56 -2.00 -15.16
CA LEU A 316 -21.54 -0.93 -15.13
C LEU A 316 -21.25 -0.04 -16.35
N GLN A 317 -21.68 -0.51 -17.52
CA GLN A 317 -21.90 0.40 -18.64
C GLN A 317 -22.88 1.45 -18.15
N ALA A 318 -22.42 2.70 -18.10
CA ALA A 318 -23.25 3.85 -17.79
C ALA A 318 -24.52 3.79 -18.65
N PRO A 319 -25.72 4.04 -18.09
CA PRO A 319 -26.91 4.14 -18.91
C PRO A 319 -26.69 5.27 -19.91
N LEU A 320 -26.85 4.94 -21.20
CA LEU A 320 -26.98 5.90 -22.27
C LEU A 320 -27.85 7.06 -21.79
N ARG A 321 -27.33 8.28 -21.94
CA ARG A 321 -28.07 9.51 -21.66
C ARG A 321 -29.40 9.45 -22.40
N SER A 322 -30.48 9.48 -21.63
CA SER A 322 -31.82 9.75 -22.15
C SER A 322 -31.83 11.17 -22.70
N GLY A 323 -31.58 11.32 -24.00
CA GLY A 323 -31.48 12.63 -24.63
C GLY A 323 -31.29 12.65 -26.14
N ASP A 324 -31.45 11.51 -26.83
CA ASP A 324 -31.57 11.48 -28.29
C ASP A 324 -32.87 10.76 -28.68
N LEU A 325 -33.97 11.53 -28.69
CA LEU A 325 -35.12 11.38 -29.60
C LEU A 325 -35.77 12.76 -29.79
#